data_AF-A0A8T1T5G2-F1
#
_entry.id   AF-A0A8T1T5G2-F1
#
_cell.length_a   1.000
_cell.length_b   1.000
_cell.length_c   1.000
_cell.angle_alpha   90.00
_cell.angle_beta   90.00
_cell.angle_gamma   90.00
#
_symmetry.space_group_name_H-M   'P 1'
#
loop_
_entity.id
_entity.type
_entity.pdbx_description
1 polymer ?
#
loop_
_entity_poly.entity_id
_entity_poly.type
_entity_poly.pdbx_seq_one_letter_code
_entity_poly.pdbx_strand_id
1 'polypeptide(L)'
;MSSSAVEKISGAIPIIRYSENTRDGILAMLGNRTSKENYTLEQLRMFKTPDIQKLNEKSCGLPGNPPCVITPCGGALCQNSNGNKQCGGPNCNGTLPLSTNTVKKAEETDMLLNNLTRQLQESENQIESIRKMAEDTKTKGSQLHGKLEKVKNQTEIDRENAKEFIKKVKDFLLDESAPPEDIEKVAKHVLEVNLPRTPQELTNMLDKIRNLVTHCEDYEINVNKINKQRKDAQKLLVEAKQAEEAAKALPPLDEMINNLKEAESTKGQTKDTFIRLNGERQEIKIKISQAENQVNKTSDKLKDISEKQSDLKDEIAMLQRKMLMNGNQAAHAKADAEQAQNQAMDTDKVMYFCHVFKKENRCPSHRFCAIFE
;
A
#
# COMPACT_ATOMS: atom_id res chain seq x y z
N MET A 1 102.23 -54.66 76.52
CA MET A 1 101.55 -53.37 76.23
C MET A 1 101.10 -52.76 77.55
N SER A 2 101.34 -51.46 77.79
CA SER A 2 100.99 -50.83 79.08
C SER A 2 99.48 -50.60 79.18
N SER A 3 98.92 -50.76 80.39
CA SER A 3 97.48 -50.62 80.69
C SER A 3 96.89 -49.29 80.17
N SER A 4 97.68 -48.21 80.17
CA SER A 4 97.28 -46.89 79.69
C SER A 4 97.03 -46.83 78.17
N ALA A 5 97.76 -47.61 77.37
CA ALA A 5 97.53 -47.66 75.93
C ALA A 5 96.22 -48.39 75.59
N VAL A 6 95.88 -49.42 76.36
CA VAL A 6 94.64 -50.21 76.19
C VAL A 6 93.41 -49.37 76.56
N GLU A 7 93.47 -48.55 77.62
CA GLU A 7 92.39 -47.62 77.99
C GLU A 7 92.17 -46.54 76.93
N LYS A 8 93.24 -45.94 76.38
CA LYS A 8 93.12 -44.92 75.33
C LYS A 8 92.52 -45.49 74.03
N ILE A 9 92.91 -46.71 73.66
CA ILE A 9 92.31 -47.43 72.52
C ILE A 9 90.83 -47.73 72.80
N SER A 10 90.51 -48.20 74.02
CA SER A 10 89.14 -48.52 74.42
C SER A 10 88.24 -47.28 74.42
N GLY A 11 88.76 -46.11 74.79
CA GLY A 11 88.04 -44.84 74.73
C GLY A 11 87.86 -44.29 73.30
N ALA A 12 88.74 -44.65 72.37
CA ALA A 12 88.66 -44.21 70.97
C ALA A 12 87.70 -45.05 70.12
N ILE A 13 87.49 -46.34 70.45
CA ILE A 13 86.61 -47.26 69.71
C ILE A 13 85.16 -46.73 69.56
N PRO A 14 84.49 -46.22 70.62
CA PRO A 14 83.15 -45.66 70.50
C PRO A 14 83.08 -44.44 69.57
N ILE A 15 84.12 -43.60 69.57
CA ILE A 15 84.20 -42.40 68.74
C ILE A 15 84.38 -42.78 67.26
N ILE A 16 85.25 -43.75 66.98
CA ILE A 16 85.46 -44.28 65.63
C ILE A 16 84.16 -44.91 65.11
N ARG A 17 83.50 -45.75 65.94
CA ARG A 17 82.23 -46.37 65.59
C ARG A 17 81.11 -45.33 65.34
N TYR A 18 81.06 -44.28 66.15
CA TYR A 18 80.12 -43.18 65.93
C TYR A 18 80.40 -42.43 64.63
N SER A 19 81.68 -42.18 64.31
CA SER A 19 82.10 -41.55 63.05
C SER A 19 81.78 -42.41 61.83
N GLU A 20 81.98 -43.72 61.92
CA GLU A 20 81.60 -44.69 60.88
C GLU A 20 80.09 -44.69 60.67
N ASN A 21 79.30 -44.87 61.74
CA ASN A 21 77.83 -44.83 61.66
C ASN A 21 77.31 -43.51 61.08
N THR A 22 77.94 -42.39 61.43
CA THR A 22 77.58 -41.07 60.88
C THR A 22 77.89 -40.99 59.39
N ARG A 23 79.05 -41.49 58.96
CA ARG A 23 79.42 -41.56 57.53
C ARG A 23 78.48 -42.46 56.75
N ASP A 24 78.13 -43.63 57.28
CA ASP A 24 77.21 -44.56 56.64
C ASP A 24 75.79 -43.97 56.55
N GLY A 25 75.34 -43.26 57.59
CA GLY A 25 74.08 -42.51 57.57
C GLY A 25 74.04 -41.42 56.49
N ILE A 26 75.12 -40.65 56.36
CA ILE A 26 75.23 -39.61 55.31
C ILE A 26 75.26 -40.25 53.92
N LEU A 27 75.99 -41.35 53.73
CA LEU A 27 76.05 -42.07 52.45
C LEU A 27 74.68 -42.63 52.06
N ALA A 28 73.92 -43.19 53.01
CA ALA A 28 72.56 -43.65 52.77
C ALA A 28 71.61 -42.50 52.40
N MET A 29 71.72 -41.35 53.07
CA MET A 29 70.95 -40.14 52.73
C MET A 29 71.31 -39.60 51.34
N LEU A 30 72.60 -39.57 50.99
CA LEU A 30 73.06 -39.17 49.66
C LEU A 30 72.53 -40.13 48.59
N GLY A 31 72.66 -41.44 48.81
CA GLY A 31 72.16 -42.46 47.90
C GLY A 31 70.65 -42.37 47.67
N ASN A 32 69.87 -42.11 48.72
CA ASN A 32 68.43 -41.90 48.60
C ASN A 32 68.09 -40.61 47.82
N ARG A 33 68.82 -39.51 48.06
CA ARG A 33 68.62 -38.26 47.31
C ARG A 33 68.97 -38.41 45.84
N THR A 34 70.10 -39.04 45.53
CA THR A 34 70.51 -39.33 44.14
C THR A 34 69.53 -40.27 43.46
N SER A 35 69.00 -41.28 44.15
CA SER A 35 67.95 -42.16 43.62
C SER A 35 66.66 -41.39 43.33
N LYS A 36 66.23 -40.49 44.22
CA LYS A 36 65.03 -39.66 44.03
C LYS A 36 65.19 -38.65 42.89
N GLU A 37 66.34 -38.00 42.77
CA GLU A 37 66.67 -37.08 41.67
C GLU A 37 66.73 -37.84 40.33
N ASN A 38 67.36 -39.02 40.30
CA ASN A 38 67.39 -39.86 39.10
C ASN A 38 66.00 -40.37 38.70
N TYR A 39 65.18 -40.80 39.64
CA TYR A 39 63.79 -41.20 39.39
C TYR A 39 62.97 -40.04 38.81
N THR A 40 63.15 -38.83 39.35
CA THR A 40 62.47 -37.62 38.84
C THR A 40 62.96 -37.27 37.43
N LEU A 41 64.25 -37.37 37.17
CA LEU A 41 64.84 -37.17 35.84
C LEU A 41 64.35 -38.22 34.83
N GLU A 42 64.20 -39.47 35.26
CA GLU A 42 63.71 -40.57 34.44
C GLU A 42 62.22 -40.40 34.12
N GLN A 43 61.40 -39.98 35.10
CA GLN A 43 60.01 -39.58 34.85
C GLN A 43 59.91 -38.39 33.87
N LEU A 44 60.79 -37.38 33.99
CA LEU A 44 60.83 -36.26 33.04
C LEU A 44 61.27 -36.70 31.64
N ARG A 45 62.17 -37.70 31.53
CA ARG A 45 62.57 -38.30 30.24
C ARG A 45 61.46 -39.13 29.60
N MET A 46 60.44 -39.57 30.36
CA MET A 46 59.25 -40.20 29.78
C MET A 46 58.45 -39.23 28.92
N PHE A 47 58.50 -37.92 29.20
CA PHE A 47 57.98 -36.87 28.32
C PHE A 47 59.09 -36.44 27.37
N LYS A 48 59.14 -37.02 26.17
CA LYS A 48 60.17 -36.63 25.20
C LYS A 48 59.79 -35.26 24.61
N THR A 49 60.76 -34.41 24.31
CA THR A 49 60.53 -33.13 23.59
C THR A 49 59.64 -33.27 22.34
N PRO A 50 59.76 -34.35 21.52
CA PRO A 50 58.80 -34.66 20.45
C PRO A 50 57.34 -34.78 20.89
N ASP A 51 57.06 -35.28 22.10
CA ASP A 51 55.69 -35.43 22.61
C ASP A 51 55.06 -34.07 22.94
N ILE A 52 55.85 -33.14 23.49
CA ILE A 52 55.44 -31.76 23.78
C ILE A 52 55.21 -30.99 22.47
N GLN A 53 56.10 -31.15 21.49
CA GLN A 53 55.94 -30.53 20.16
C GLN A 53 54.68 -31.03 19.45
N LYS A 54 54.44 -32.34 19.48
CA LYS A 54 53.23 -32.95 18.92
C LYS A 54 51.97 -32.48 19.65
N LEU A 55 52.02 -32.31 20.96
CA LEU A 55 50.89 -31.75 21.73
C LEU A 55 50.63 -30.29 21.36
N ASN A 56 51.69 -29.49 21.19
CA ASN A 56 51.56 -28.10 20.75
C ASN A 56 51.00 -28.00 19.33
N GLU A 57 51.44 -28.87 18.42
CA GLU A 57 50.89 -28.98 17.06
C GLU A 57 49.41 -29.29 17.08
N LYS A 58 48.99 -30.29 17.86
CA LYS A 58 47.57 -30.62 18.02
C LYS A 58 46.75 -29.49 18.64
N SER A 59 47.33 -28.70 19.54
CA SER A 59 46.61 -27.67 20.29
C SER A 59 46.55 -26.34 19.54
N CYS A 60 47.69 -25.85 19.05
CA CYS A 60 47.87 -24.53 18.45
C CYS A 60 47.97 -24.58 16.91
N GLY A 61 48.27 -25.74 16.32
CA GLY A 61 48.36 -25.94 14.87
C GLY A 61 49.79 -26.00 14.31
N LEU A 62 50.81 -25.78 15.14
CA LEU A 62 52.23 -25.90 14.78
C LEU A 62 53.05 -26.51 15.94
N PRO A 63 54.20 -27.15 15.69
CA PRO A 63 54.99 -27.83 16.72
C PRO A 63 55.57 -26.95 17.84
N GLY A 64 55.58 -25.62 17.67
CA GLY A 64 56.04 -24.68 18.72
C GLY A 64 57.54 -24.64 18.97
N ASN A 65 58.33 -25.26 18.08
CA ASN A 65 59.79 -25.16 18.06
C ASN A 65 60.36 -23.82 17.53
N PRO A 66 59.66 -22.98 16.74
CA PRO A 66 60.21 -21.69 16.32
C PRO A 66 59.89 -20.60 17.35
N PRO A 67 60.66 -19.49 17.37
CA PRO A 67 60.35 -18.33 18.21
C PRO A 67 58.92 -17.81 18.01
N CYS A 68 58.28 -17.37 19.10
CA CYS A 68 56.91 -16.84 19.09
C CYS A 68 56.71 -15.64 18.15
N VAL A 69 57.78 -14.89 17.90
CA VAL A 69 57.79 -13.69 17.05
C VAL A 69 57.60 -14.02 15.56
N ILE A 70 57.97 -15.23 15.12
CA ILE A 70 57.92 -15.64 13.70
C ILE A 70 56.88 -16.73 13.40
N THR A 71 56.17 -17.21 14.41
CA THR A 71 55.24 -18.35 14.28
C THR A 71 53.80 -17.84 14.15
N PRO A 72 53.13 -17.99 12.99
CA PRO A 72 51.80 -17.43 12.77
C PRO A 72 50.71 -18.02 13.70
N CYS A 73 50.90 -19.25 14.17
CA CYS A 73 50.02 -19.93 15.12
C CYS A 73 50.53 -19.93 16.57
N GLY A 74 51.67 -19.28 16.84
CA GLY A 74 52.33 -19.28 18.15
C GLY A 74 52.55 -20.69 18.75
N GLY A 75 52.33 -20.79 20.05
CA GLY A 75 52.51 -22.00 20.86
C GLY A 75 51.98 -21.83 22.28
N ALA A 76 51.82 -22.92 23.02
CA ALA A 76 51.21 -22.94 24.35
C ALA A 76 51.93 -22.03 25.38
N LEU A 77 53.22 -21.75 25.13
CA LEU A 77 54.07 -20.86 25.95
C LEU A 77 54.27 -19.47 25.33
N CYS A 78 53.78 -19.22 24.12
CA CYS A 78 53.91 -17.92 23.49
C CYS A 78 52.97 -16.91 24.13
N GLN A 79 53.41 -15.67 24.20
CA GLN A 79 52.62 -14.53 24.64
C GLN A 79 52.71 -13.43 23.60
N ASN A 80 51.60 -12.73 23.36
CA ASN A 80 51.60 -11.54 22.53
C ASN A 80 52.16 -10.34 23.31
N SER A 81 52.28 -9.20 22.63
CA SER A 81 52.81 -7.94 23.21
C SER A 81 52.03 -7.45 24.44
N ASN A 82 50.81 -7.93 24.65
CA ASN A 82 49.95 -7.58 25.78
C ASN A 82 50.05 -8.61 26.93
N GLY A 83 50.95 -9.58 26.84
CA GLY A 83 51.13 -10.65 27.84
C GLY A 83 50.11 -11.78 27.77
N ASN A 84 49.17 -11.76 26.81
CA ASN A 84 48.18 -12.82 26.66
C ASN A 84 48.78 -14.01 25.91
N LYS A 85 48.40 -15.23 26.31
CA LYS A 85 48.84 -16.46 25.64
C LYS A 85 48.47 -16.43 24.15
N GLN A 86 49.42 -16.76 23.29
CA GLN A 86 49.30 -16.77 21.84
C GLN A 86 49.43 -18.20 21.30
N CYS A 87 48.32 -18.91 21.26
CA CYS A 87 48.21 -20.27 20.73
C CYS A 87 47.05 -20.31 19.72
N GLY A 88 47.36 -20.59 18.46
CA GLY A 88 46.43 -20.53 17.34
C GLY A 88 46.35 -19.16 16.67
N GLY A 89 45.37 -19.02 15.78
CA GLY A 89 45.15 -17.86 14.93
C GLY A 89 44.32 -18.24 13.70
N PRO A 90 43.99 -17.26 12.83
CA PRO A 90 43.37 -17.55 11.54
C PRO A 90 44.24 -18.53 10.75
N ASN A 91 43.63 -19.54 10.11
CA ASN A 91 44.30 -20.59 9.31
C ASN A 91 45.17 -21.59 10.10
N CYS A 92 45.09 -21.61 11.43
CA CYS A 92 45.77 -22.61 12.25
C CYS A 92 44.88 -23.83 12.47
N ASN A 93 45.42 -25.02 12.19
CA ASN A 93 44.68 -26.29 12.27
C ASN A 93 44.73 -26.94 13.67
N GLY A 94 45.09 -26.18 14.69
CA GLY A 94 45.09 -26.65 16.07
C GLY A 94 43.68 -26.76 16.64
N THR A 95 43.51 -27.58 17.68
CA THR A 95 42.22 -27.79 18.35
C THR A 95 41.66 -26.47 18.91
N LEU A 96 42.48 -25.62 19.54
CA LEU A 96 42.06 -24.35 20.13
C LEU A 96 41.56 -23.32 19.11
N PRO A 97 42.30 -23.00 18.02
CA PRO A 97 41.80 -22.09 16.99
C PRO A 97 40.57 -22.66 16.26
N LEU A 98 40.51 -23.96 16.00
CA LEU A 98 39.34 -24.60 15.38
C LEU A 98 38.10 -24.52 16.28
N SER A 99 38.22 -24.83 17.57
CA SER A 99 37.10 -24.75 18.51
C SER A 99 36.62 -23.30 18.69
N THR A 100 37.54 -22.37 18.85
CA THR A 100 37.23 -20.94 19.01
C THR A 100 36.51 -20.39 17.78
N ASN A 101 37.01 -20.72 16.58
CA ASN A 101 36.38 -20.31 15.32
C ASN A 101 35.00 -20.95 15.14
N THR A 102 34.82 -22.20 15.56
CA THR A 102 33.53 -22.91 15.50
C THR A 102 32.50 -22.24 16.42
N VAL A 103 32.87 -21.89 17.66
CA VAL A 103 31.99 -21.17 18.59
C VAL A 103 31.60 -19.81 18.01
N LYS A 104 32.58 -19.03 17.52
CA LYS A 104 32.30 -17.73 16.92
C LYS A 104 31.34 -17.81 15.73
N LYS A 105 31.57 -18.75 14.81
CA LYS A 105 30.66 -18.99 13.68
C LYS A 105 29.27 -19.42 14.15
N ALA A 106 29.17 -20.21 15.22
CA ALA A 106 27.89 -20.62 15.80
C ALA A 106 27.12 -19.42 16.37
N GLU A 107 27.80 -18.52 17.09
CA GLU A 107 27.22 -17.26 17.59
C GLU A 107 26.76 -16.35 16.44
N GLU A 108 27.58 -16.19 15.39
CA GLU A 108 27.20 -15.44 14.19
C GLU A 108 25.96 -16.03 13.51
N THR A 109 25.89 -17.35 13.43
CA THR A 109 24.76 -18.08 12.85
C THR A 109 23.48 -17.91 13.67
N ASP A 110 23.58 -17.98 15.00
CA ASP A 110 22.44 -17.76 15.90
C ASP A 110 21.89 -16.33 15.79
N MET A 111 22.76 -15.32 15.70
CA MET A 111 22.35 -13.93 15.47
C MET A 111 21.63 -13.76 14.13
N LEU A 112 22.18 -14.35 13.05
CA LEU A 112 21.58 -14.30 11.72
C LEU A 112 20.19 -14.95 11.71
N LEU A 113 20.07 -16.12 12.34
CA LEU A 113 18.81 -16.86 12.44
C LEU A 113 17.76 -16.05 13.19
N ASN A 114 18.06 -15.55 14.39
CA ASN A 114 17.13 -14.76 15.19
C ASN A 114 16.65 -13.49 14.45
N ASN A 115 17.56 -12.81 13.75
CA ASN A 115 17.22 -11.64 12.97
C ASN A 115 16.33 -11.99 11.76
N LEU A 116 16.62 -13.10 11.08
CA LEU A 116 15.83 -13.60 9.96
C LEU A 116 14.41 -13.97 10.41
N THR A 117 14.26 -14.72 11.51
CA THR A 117 12.95 -15.11 12.06
C THR A 117 12.05 -13.89 12.31
N ARG A 118 12.58 -12.85 12.97
CA ARG A 118 11.85 -11.61 13.25
C ARG A 118 11.41 -10.91 11.95
N GLN A 119 12.29 -10.86 10.95
CA GLN A 119 12.00 -10.19 9.68
C GLN A 119 11.03 -10.96 8.79
N LEU A 120 11.03 -12.30 8.85
CA LEU A 120 10.06 -13.14 8.15
C LEU A 120 8.66 -12.92 8.73
N GLN A 121 8.53 -12.79 10.05
CA GLN A 121 7.26 -12.44 10.70
C GLN A 121 6.77 -11.03 10.30
N GLU A 122 7.67 -10.06 10.17
CA GLU A 122 7.32 -8.73 9.64
C GLU A 122 6.79 -8.81 8.20
N SER A 123 7.44 -9.64 7.37
CA SER A 123 7.04 -9.86 5.97
C SER A 123 5.65 -10.50 5.86
N GLU A 124 5.29 -11.42 6.77
CA GLU A 124 3.94 -11.99 6.84
C GLU A 124 2.87 -10.93 7.10
N ASN A 125 3.12 -10.07 8.09
CA ASN A 125 2.21 -8.98 8.42
C ASN A 125 2.04 -8.01 7.24
N GLN A 126 3.12 -7.76 6.49
CA GLN A 126 3.09 -6.91 5.30
C GLN A 126 2.27 -7.54 4.16
N ILE A 127 2.39 -8.84 3.90
CA ILE A 127 1.58 -9.56 2.91
C ILE A 127 0.10 -9.46 3.25
N GLU A 128 -0.24 -9.71 4.51
CA GLU A 128 -1.63 -9.68 4.96
C GLU A 128 -2.23 -8.27 4.89
N SER A 129 -1.44 -7.25 5.23
CA SER A 129 -1.83 -5.84 5.07
C SER A 129 -2.10 -5.49 3.60
N ILE A 130 -1.22 -5.91 2.69
CA ILE A 130 -1.41 -5.72 1.25
C ILE A 130 -2.66 -6.45 0.75
N ARG A 131 -2.90 -7.68 1.22
CA ARG A 131 -4.12 -8.44 0.87
C ARG A 131 -5.38 -7.68 1.25
N LYS A 132 -5.50 -7.27 2.52
CA LYS A 132 -6.68 -6.54 3.02
C LYS A 132 -6.92 -5.26 2.23
N MET A 133 -5.87 -4.49 1.96
CA MET A 133 -6.00 -3.25 1.20
C MET A 133 -6.29 -3.48 -0.29
N ALA A 134 -5.77 -4.54 -0.91
CA ALA A 134 -6.11 -4.87 -2.29
C ALA A 134 -7.62 -5.18 -2.42
N GLU A 135 -8.20 -5.87 -1.44
CA GLU A 135 -9.65 -6.11 -1.38
C GLU A 135 -10.44 -4.81 -1.13
N ASP A 136 -9.97 -3.92 -0.25
CA ASP A 136 -10.58 -2.60 -0.04
C ASP A 136 -10.56 -1.76 -1.32
N THR A 137 -9.41 -1.71 -2.01
CA THR A 137 -9.26 -1.01 -3.30
C THR A 137 -10.18 -1.60 -4.36
N LYS A 138 -10.26 -2.93 -4.45
CA LYS A 138 -11.17 -3.61 -5.38
C LYS A 138 -12.62 -3.22 -5.10
N THR A 139 -13.03 -3.28 -3.83
CA THR A 139 -14.39 -2.94 -3.41
C THR A 139 -14.74 -1.49 -3.76
N LYS A 140 -13.85 -0.54 -3.44
CA LYS A 140 -14.03 0.87 -3.77
C LYS A 140 -14.06 1.12 -5.28
N GLY A 141 -13.16 0.48 -6.02
CA GLY A 141 -13.15 0.53 -7.48
C GLY A 141 -14.48 0.06 -8.08
N SER A 142 -15.01 -1.08 -7.62
CA SER A 142 -16.31 -1.59 -8.08
C SER A 142 -17.48 -0.67 -7.71
N GLN A 143 -17.48 -0.10 -6.50
CA GLN A 143 -18.50 0.87 -6.08
C GLN A 143 -18.47 2.14 -6.95
N LEU A 144 -17.28 2.67 -7.22
CA LEU A 144 -17.08 3.82 -8.11
C LEU A 144 -17.55 3.49 -9.54
N HIS A 145 -17.19 2.33 -10.07
CA HIS A 145 -17.64 1.89 -11.39
C HIS A 145 -19.17 1.82 -11.47
N GLY A 146 -19.83 1.22 -10.47
CA GLY A 146 -21.30 1.19 -10.40
C GLY A 146 -21.92 2.59 -10.30
N LYS A 147 -21.26 3.53 -9.61
CA LYS A 147 -21.70 4.93 -9.55
C LYS A 147 -21.53 5.63 -10.90
N LEU A 148 -20.41 5.42 -11.59
CA LEU A 148 -20.14 5.97 -12.91
C LEU A 148 -21.17 5.50 -13.95
N GLU A 149 -21.51 4.21 -13.98
CA GLU A 149 -22.55 3.69 -14.87
C GLU A 149 -23.91 4.32 -14.60
N LYS A 150 -24.29 4.52 -13.33
CA LYS A 150 -25.53 5.24 -12.97
C LYS A 150 -25.51 6.68 -13.48
N VAL A 151 -24.42 7.41 -13.25
CA VAL A 151 -24.30 8.81 -13.70
C VAL A 151 -24.29 8.90 -15.23
N LYS A 152 -23.61 7.97 -15.91
CA LYS A 152 -23.62 7.87 -17.39
C LYS A 152 -25.03 7.70 -17.92
N ASN A 153 -25.77 6.72 -17.41
CA ASN A 153 -27.16 6.46 -17.83
C ASN A 153 -28.07 7.66 -17.55
N GLN A 154 -27.94 8.28 -16.37
CA GLN A 154 -28.69 9.49 -16.04
C GLN A 154 -28.37 10.64 -16.99
N THR A 155 -27.08 10.85 -17.31
CA THR A 155 -26.65 11.92 -18.23
C THR A 155 -27.21 11.70 -19.64
N GLU A 156 -27.31 10.45 -20.10
CA GLU A 156 -27.92 10.14 -21.39
C GLU A 156 -29.43 10.44 -21.41
N ILE A 157 -30.14 10.14 -20.32
CA ILE A 157 -31.55 10.51 -20.15
C ILE A 157 -31.72 12.03 -20.14
N ASP A 158 -30.91 12.73 -19.34
CA ASP A 158 -30.94 14.18 -19.23
C ASP A 158 -30.65 14.85 -20.58
N ARG A 159 -29.77 14.25 -21.41
CA ARG A 159 -29.51 14.72 -22.77
C ARG A 159 -30.75 14.66 -23.67
N GLU A 160 -31.49 13.55 -23.65
CA GLU A 160 -32.71 13.44 -24.46
C GLU A 160 -33.82 14.36 -23.92
N ASN A 161 -33.95 14.47 -22.59
CA ASN A 161 -34.87 15.41 -21.95
C ASN A 161 -34.56 16.86 -22.35
N ALA A 162 -33.29 17.25 -22.35
CA ALA A 162 -32.85 18.59 -22.76
C ALA A 162 -33.19 18.89 -24.22
N LYS A 163 -33.02 17.91 -25.14
CA LYS A 163 -33.42 18.07 -26.54
C LYS A 163 -34.93 18.28 -26.68
N GLU A 164 -35.74 17.48 -25.98
CA GLU A 164 -37.20 17.64 -26.00
C GLU A 164 -37.61 19.01 -25.43
N PHE A 165 -36.97 19.44 -24.35
CA PHE A 165 -37.23 20.73 -23.72
C PHE A 165 -36.90 21.90 -24.66
N ILE A 166 -35.72 21.91 -25.29
CA ILE A 166 -35.33 22.93 -26.28
C ILE A 166 -36.36 23.01 -27.40
N LYS A 167 -36.87 21.86 -27.87
CA LYS A 167 -37.94 21.83 -28.88
C LYS A 167 -39.20 22.52 -28.39
N LYS A 168 -39.67 22.23 -27.17
CA LYS A 168 -40.87 22.87 -26.59
C LYS A 168 -40.73 24.38 -26.42
N VAL A 169 -39.56 24.84 -25.97
CA VAL A 169 -39.26 26.27 -25.87
C VAL A 169 -39.32 26.92 -27.25
N LYS A 170 -38.68 26.30 -28.25
CA LYS A 170 -38.68 26.80 -29.63
C LYS A 170 -40.10 26.85 -30.20
N ASP A 171 -40.89 25.79 -29.99
CA ASP A 171 -42.27 25.73 -30.45
C ASP A 171 -43.12 26.83 -29.78
N PHE A 172 -42.91 27.12 -28.49
CA PHE A 172 -43.58 28.21 -27.78
C PHE A 172 -43.18 29.60 -28.29
N LEU A 173 -41.88 29.85 -28.49
CA LEU A 173 -41.36 31.15 -28.94
C LEU A 173 -41.72 31.48 -30.39
N LEU A 174 -42.04 30.47 -31.21
CA LEU A 174 -42.45 30.64 -32.60
C LEU A 174 -43.97 30.68 -32.80
N ASP A 175 -44.76 30.51 -31.74
CA ASP A 175 -46.22 30.61 -31.83
C ASP A 175 -46.63 32.08 -31.97
N GLU A 176 -47.18 32.45 -33.12
CA GLU A 176 -47.66 33.81 -33.40
C GLU A 176 -48.81 34.24 -32.47
N SER A 177 -49.44 33.30 -31.78
CA SER A 177 -50.52 33.54 -30.80
C SER A 177 -49.99 33.85 -29.40
N ALA A 178 -48.68 33.73 -29.17
CA ALA A 178 -48.07 33.93 -27.87
C ALA A 178 -48.00 35.42 -27.50
N PRO A 179 -48.56 35.84 -26.33
CA PRO A 179 -48.47 37.23 -25.89
C PRO A 179 -47.00 37.65 -25.67
N PRO A 180 -46.60 38.88 -26.09
CA PRO A 180 -45.24 39.37 -25.89
C PRO A 180 -44.76 39.30 -24.44
N GLU A 181 -45.63 39.55 -23.45
CA GLU A 181 -45.26 39.47 -22.03
C GLU A 181 -44.97 38.04 -21.57
N ASP A 182 -45.69 37.04 -22.11
CA ASP A 182 -45.48 35.63 -21.78
C ASP A 182 -44.23 35.09 -22.51
N ILE A 183 -43.90 35.61 -23.71
CA ILE A 183 -42.61 35.38 -24.40
C ILE A 183 -41.45 35.93 -23.57
N GLU A 184 -41.55 37.17 -23.06
CA GLU A 184 -40.50 37.81 -22.25
C GLU A 184 -40.22 37.00 -20.97
N LYS A 185 -41.25 36.50 -20.29
CA LYS A 185 -41.09 35.64 -19.11
C LYS A 185 -40.31 34.37 -19.41
N VAL A 186 -40.71 33.63 -20.45
CA VAL A 186 -40.00 32.40 -20.85
C VAL A 186 -38.57 32.72 -21.27
N ALA A 187 -38.34 33.79 -22.03
CA ALA A 187 -37.00 34.21 -22.42
C ALA A 187 -36.12 34.53 -21.21
N LYS A 188 -36.66 35.22 -20.20
CA LYS A 188 -35.94 35.53 -18.96
C LYS A 188 -35.63 34.27 -18.14
N HIS A 189 -36.58 33.37 -17.96
CA HIS A 189 -36.33 32.10 -17.27
C HIS A 189 -35.34 31.22 -18.04
N VAL A 190 -35.39 31.15 -19.37
CA VAL A 190 -34.38 30.44 -20.18
C VAL A 190 -32.98 30.98 -19.95
N LEU A 191 -32.82 32.29 -19.74
CA LEU A 191 -31.53 32.90 -19.40
C LEU A 191 -31.09 32.60 -17.95
N GLU A 192 -32.04 32.40 -17.03
CA GLU A 192 -31.79 32.05 -15.63
C GLU A 192 -31.48 30.55 -15.44
N VAL A 193 -32.09 29.68 -16.24
CA VAL A 193 -31.69 28.28 -16.34
C VAL A 193 -30.34 28.26 -17.04
N ASN A 194 -29.26 28.21 -16.25
CA ASN A 194 -27.93 27.81 -16.69
C ASN A 194 -27.96 26.33 -17.17
N LEU A 195 -28.74 26.03 -18.21
CA LEU A 195 -28.58 24.84 -19.04
C LEU A 195 -27.10 24.77 -19.44
N PRO A 196 -26.55 23.57 -19.73
CA PRO A 196 -25.25 23.48 -20.38
C PRO A 196 -25.25 24.46 -21.54
N ARG A 197 -24.43 25.51 -21.44
CA ARG A 197 -24.55 26.75 -22.23
C ARG A 197 -24.45 26.47 -23.73
N THR A 198 -23.95 25.28 -24.05
CA THR A 198 -23.93 24.65 -25.36
C THR A 198 -24.13 23.12 -25.23
N PRO A 199 -24.66 22.43 -26.26
CA PRO A 199 -24.61 20.96 -26.38
C PRO A 199 -23.19 20.38 -26.19
N GLN A 200 -22.16 21.19 -26.44
CA GLN A 200 -20.76 20.87 -26.21
C GLN A 200 -20.43 20.62 -24.73
N GLU A 201 -21.04 21.35 -23.79
CA GLU A 201 -20.75 21.19 -22.35
C GLU A 201 -21.28 19.86 -21.80
N LEU A 202 -22.47 19.44 -22.24
CA LEU A 202 -23.04 18.15 -21.88
C LEU A 202 -22.26 17.00 -22.52
N THR A 203 -21.85 17.17 -23.78
CA THR A 203 -20.96 16.21 -24.47
C THR A 203 -19.62 16.08 -23.75
N ASN A 204 -19.02 17.21 -23.32
CA ASN A 204 -17.79 17.20 -22.52
C ASN A 204 -17.96 16.50 -21.16
N MET A 205 -19.12 16.62 -20.50
CA MET A 205 -19.40 15.88 -19.27
C MET A 205 -19.52 14.37 -19.53
N LEU A 206 -20.20 13.97 -20.60
CA LEU A 206 -20.28 12.58 -21.05
C LEU A 206 -18.91 11.98 -21.38
N ASP A 207 -18.06 12.73 -22.09
CA ASP A 207 -16.71 12.28 -22.43
C ASP A 207 -15.82 12.16 -21.19
N LYS A 208 -15.96 13.09 -20.22
CA LYS A 208 -15.30 12.95 -18.92
C LYS A 208 -15.76 11.69 -18.18
N ILE A 209 -17.06 11.41 -18.16
CA ILE A 209 -17.61 10.20 -17.52
C ILE A 209 -17.09 8.94 -18.22
N ARG A 210 -17.11 8.90 -19.56
CA ARG A 210 -16.58 7.76 -20.34
C ARG A 210 -15.10 7.53 -20.06
N ASN A 211 -14.29 8.60 -20.03
CA ASN A 211 -12.87 8.51 -19.69
C ASN A 211 -12.64 8.01 -18.26
N LEU A 212 -13.52 8.34 -17.31
CA LEU A 212 -13.45 7.81 -15.95
C LEU A 212 -13.86 6.33 -15.87
N VAL A 213 -14.83 5.90 -16.69
CA VAL A 213 -15.24 4.49 -16.79
C VAL A 213 -14.09 3.64 -17.32
N THR A 214 -13.41 4.07 -18.39
CA THR A 214 -12.25 3.35 -18.93
C THR A 214 -11.09 3.31 -17.94
N HIS A 215 -10.83 4.40 -17.21
CA HIS A 215 -9.85 4.40 -16.11
C HIS A 215 -10.20 3.40 -14.98
N CYS A 216 -11.48 3.06 -14.79
CA CYS A 216 -11.85 2.04 -13.80
C CYS A 216 -11.50 0.62 -14.25
N GLU A 217 -11.55 0.32 -15.55
CA GLU A 217 -11.07 -0.94 -16.12
C GLU A 217 -9.56 -1.09 -15.91
N ASP A 218 -8.80 -0.01 -16.07
CA ASP A 218 -7.37 0.04 -15.75
C ASP A 218 -7.11 -0.23 -14.25
N TYR A 219 -8.00 0.19 -13.34
CA TYR A 219 -7.87 -0.15 -11.92
C TYR A 219 -8.04 -1.64 -11.67
N GLU A 220 -8.96 -2.32 -12.35
CA GLU A 220 -9.15 -3.75 -12.22
C GLU A 220 -7.92 -4.54 -12.70
N ILE A 221 -7.35 -4.13 -13.84
CA ILE A 221 -6.07 -4.69 -14.35
C ILE A 221 -4.95 -4.49 -13.31
N ASN A 222 -4.84 -3.29 -12.75
CA ASN A 222 -3.82 -2.98 -11.74
C ASN A 222 -4.00 -3.74 -10.42
N VAL A 223 -5.25 -3.93 -9.97
CA VAL A 223 -5.54 -4.77 -8.79
C VAL A 223 -5.15 -6.23 -9.04
N ASN A 224 -5.42 -6.76 -10.24
CA ASN A 224 -5.01 -8.11 -10.61
C ASN A 224 -3.48 -8.25 -10.66
N LYS A 225 -2.77 -7.24 -11.17
CA LYS A 225 -1.30 -7.15 -11.14
C LYS A 225 -0.78 -7.16 -9.69
N ILE A 226 -1.34 -6.33 -8.81
CA ILE A 226 -1.00 -6.29 -7.38
C ILE A 226 -1.19 -7.66 -6.73
N ASN A 227 -2.33 -8.32 -7.01
CA ASN A 227 -2.62 -9.65 -6.47
C ASN A 227 -1.63 -10.73 -6.97
N LYS A 228 -1.21 -10.66 -8.22
CA LYS A 228 -0.17 -11.55 -8.76
C LYS A 228 1.16 -11.35 -8.05
N GLN A 229 1.65 -10.10 -7.99
CA GLN A 229 2.91 -9.77 -7.31
C GLN A 229 2.88 -10.11 -5.82
N ARG A 230 1.73 -9.97 -5.16
CA ARG A 230 1.53 -10.43 -3.77
C ARG A 230 1.71 -11.95 -3.64
N LYS A 231 1.16 -12.74 -4.57
CA LYS A 231 1.35 -14.20 -4.59
C LYS A 231 2.82 -14.55 -4.81
N ASP A 232 3.52 -13.83 -5.68
CA ASP A 232 4.95 -14.02 -5.89
C ASP A 232 5.75 -13.72 -4.61
N ALA A 233 5.46 -12.62 -3.91
CA ALA A 233 6.07 -12.30 -2.62
C ALA A 233 5.75 -13.36 -1.54
N GLN A 234 4.53 -13.90 -1.54
CA GLN A 234 4.14 -14.99 -0.63
C GLN A 234 4.92 -16.28 -0.92
N LYS A 235 5.19 -16.58 -2.19
CA LYS A 235 6.02 -17.72 -2.58
C LYS A 235 7.46 -17.55 -2.08
N LEU A 236 8.06 -16.39 -2.32
CA LEU A 236 9.42 -16.07 -1.84
C LEU A 236 9.51 -16.16 -0.31
N LEU A 237 8.48 -15.71 0.40
CA LEU A 237 8.43 -15.85 1.86
C LEU A 237 8.44 -17.32 2.30
N VAL A 238 7.68 -18.19 1.63
CA VAL A 238 7.66 -19.63 1.91
C VAL A 238 9.04 -20.25 1.65
N GLU A 239 9.68 -19.89 0.54
CA GLU A 239 11.03 -20.35 0.21
C GLU A 239 12.04 -19.91 1.29
N ALA A 240 11.98 -18.66 1.75
CA ALA A 240 12.85 -18.15 2.81
C ALA A 240 12.61 -18.87 4.16
N LYS A 241 11.36 -19.20 4.50
CA LYS A 241 11.02 -20.00 5.69
C LYS A 241 11.55 -21.44 5.60
N GLN A 242 11.46 -22.06 4.42
CA GLN A 242 12.01 -23.40 4.22
C GLN A 242 13.54 -23.41 4.39
N ALA A 243 14.23 -22.40 3.88
CA ALA A 243 15.66 -22.23 4.08
C ALA A 243 16.03 -21.96 5.55
N GLU A 244 15.21 -21.18 6.27
CA GLU A 244 15.35 -20.97 7.72
C GLU A 244 15.21 -22.29 8.51
N GLU A 245 14.18 -23.08 8.23
CA GLU A 245 13.96 -24.38 8.89
C GLU A 245 15.06 -25.40 8.54
N ALA A 246 15.54 -25.40 7.29
CA ALA A 246 16.68 -26.21 6.89
C ALA A 246 17.96 -25.83 7.65
N ALA A 247 18.17 -24.54 7.92
CA ALA A 247 19.28 -24.09 8.77
C ALA A 247 19.10 -24.55 10.23
N LYS A 248 17.88 -24.52 10.78
CA LYS A 248 17.58 -25.01 12.14
C LYS A 248 17.80 -26.52 12.33
N ALA A 249 17.82 -27.30 11.25
CA ALA A 249 18.09 -28.73 11.30
C ALA A 249 19.56 -29.09 11.61
N LEU A 250 20.41 -28.08 11.88
CA LEU A 250 21.83 -28.21 12.21
C LEU A 250 22.65 -29.01 11.16
N PRO A 251 22.58 -28.65 9.87
CA PRO A 251 23.47 -29.21 8.85
C PRO A 251 24.93 -28.77 9.11
N PRO A 252 25.91 -29.27 8.33
CA PRO A 252 27.27 -28.73 8.37
C PRO A 252 27.29 -27.20 8.33
N LEU A 253 28.15 -26.60 9.14
CA LEU A 253 28.14 -25.15 9.41
C LEU A 253 28.23 -24.28 8.15
N ASP A 254 29.00 -24.70 7.15
CA ASP A 254 29.12 -23.97 5.89
C ASP A 254 27.84 -24.06 5.03
N GLU A 255 27.10 -25.17 5.11
CA GLU A 255 25.78 -25.33 4.49
C GLU A 255 24.73 -24.46 5.20
N MET A 256 24.75 -24.44 6.54
CA MET A 256 23.86 -23.60 7.34
C MET A 256 24.02 -22.11 7.00
N ILE A 257 25.26 -21.63 6.88
CA ILE A 257 25.57 -20.25 6.48
C ILE A 257 25.05 -19.95 5.07
N ASN A 258 25.18 -20.89 4.13
CA ASN A 258 24.70 -20.71 2.76
C ASN A 258 23.17 -20.62 2.71
N ASN A 259 22.46 -21.52 3.41
CA ASN A 259 20.99 -21.51 3.50
C ASN A 259 20.47 -20.20 4.10
N LEU A 260 21.13 -19.69 5.15
CA LEU A 260 20.79 -18.40 5.75
C LEU A 260 21.00 -17.21 4.80
N LYS A 261 22.08 -17.21 4.01
CA LYS A 261 22.33 -16.18 3.00
C LYS A 261 21.28 -16.19 1.89
N GLU A 262 20.87 -17.37 1.43
CA GLU A 262 19.82 -17.51 0.44
C GLU A 262 18.47 -17.01 0.97
N ALA A 263 18.14 -17.35 2.22
CA ALA A 263 16.94 -16.86 2.90
C ALA A 263 16.96 -15.33 3.03
N GLU A 264 18.10 -14.73 3.41
CA GLU A 264 18.26 -13.28 3.53
C GLU A 264 18.13 -12.57 2.17
N SER A 265 18.70 -13.13 1.11
CA SER A 265 18.56 -12.63 -0.26
C SER A 265 17.10 -12.64 -0.73
N THR A 266 16.43 -13.78 -0.56
CA THR A 266 15.01 -13.99 -0.92
C THR A 266 14.11 -13.03 -0.14
N LYS A 267 14.39 -12.84 1.16
CA LYS A 267 13.71 -11.86 2.00
C LYS A 267 13.96 -10.42 1.54
N GLY A 268 15.16 -10.09 1.05
CA GLY A 268 15.47 -8.80 0.44
C GLY A 268 14.56 -8.51 -0.77
N GLN A 269 14.46 -9.47 -1.69
CA GLN A 269 13.57 -9.37 -2.86
C GLN A 269 12.09 -9.21 -2.47
N THR A 270 11.67 -9.92 -1.42
CA THR A 270 10.31 -9.82 -0.87
C THR A 270 10.04 -8.41 -0.35
N LYS A 271 10.97 -7.83 0.42
CA LYS A 271 10.86 -6.45 0.93
C LYS A 271 10.77 -5.41 -0.19
N ASP A 272 11.61 -5.52 -1.22
CA ASP A 272 11.58 -4.59 -2.35
C ASP A 272 10.26 -4.69 -3.11
N THR A 273 9.72 -5.91 -3.26
CA THR A 273 8.40 -6.14 -3.84
C THR A 273 7.31 -5.46 -3.02
N PHE A 274 7.38 -5.49 -1.69
CA PHE A 274 6.42 -4.78 -0.83
C PHE A 274 6.49 -3.27 -0.97
N ILE A 275 7.70 -2.69 -1.03
CA ILE A 275 7.86 -1.24 -1.23
C ILE A 275 7.18 -0.82 -2.53
N ARG A 276 7.43 -1.57 -3.62
CA ARG A 276 6.79 -1.32 -4.92
C ARG A 276 5.27 -1.45 -4.84
N LEU A 277 4.77 -2.55 -4.28
CA LEU A 277 3.32 -2.81 -4.12
C LEU A 277 2.64 -1.70 -3.32
N ASN A 278 3.29 -1.20 -2.27
CA ASN A 278 2.75 -0.14 -1.44
C ASN A 278 2.68 1.20 -2.20
N GLY A 279 3.66 1.48 -3.05
CA GLY A 279 3.65 2.63 -3.96
C GLY A 279 2.51 2.56 -4.99
N GLU A 280 2.45 1.47 -5.76
CA GLU A 280 1.40 1.24 -6.77
C GLU A 280 -0.01 1.33 -6.14
N ARG A 281 -0.17 0.78 -4.93
CA ARG A 281 -1.41 0.88 -4.15
C ARG A 281 -1.79 2.32 -3.82
N GLN A 282 -0.86 3.13 -3.30
CA GLN A 282 -1.18 4.52 -2.93
C GLN A 282 -1.62 5.33 -4.16
N GLU A 283 -0.96 5.09 -5.29
CA GLU A 283 -1.31 5.74 -6.54
C GLU A 283 -2.74 5.42 -6.97
N ILE A 284 -3.15 4.14 -6.94
CA ILE A 284 -4.52 3.73 -7.26
C ILE A 284 -5.52 4.37 -6.30
N LYS A 285 -5.21 4.39 -4.99
CA LYS A 285 -6.10 5.00 -3.99
C LYS A 285 -6.33 6.48 -4.27
N ILE A 286 -5.28 7.23 -4.60
CA ILE A 286 -5.38 8.65 -4.96
C ILE A 286 -6.25 8.82 -6.20
N LYS A 287 -6.02 8.00 -7.24
CA LYS A 287 -6.77 8.05 -8.49
C LYS A 287 -8.26 7.75 -8.28
N ILE A 288 -8.62 6.74 -7.47
CA ILE A 288 -10.01 6.45 -7.08
C ILE A 288 -10.65 7.65 -6.39
N SER A 289 -9.99 8.24 -5.38
CA SER A 289 -10.54 9.40 -4.66
C SER A 289 -10.70 10.63 -5.56
N GLN A 290 -9.79 10.83 -6.52
CA GLN A 290 -9.93 11.90 -7.52
C GLN A 290 -11.13 11.66 -8.44
N ALA A 291 -11.30 10.44 -8.93
CA ALA A 291 -12.43 10.05 -9.76
C ALA A 291 -13.77 10.19 -9.01
N GLU A 292 -13.86 9.72 -7.76
CA GLU A 292 -15.04 9.89 -6.90
C GLU A 292 -15.44 11.38 -6.77
N ASN A 293 -14.47 12.25 -6.50
CA ASN A 293 -14.72 13.69 -6.40
C ASN A 293 -15.22 14.30 -7.71
N GLN A 294 -14.68 13.88 -8.85
CA GLN A 294 -15.15 14.35 -10.16
C GLN A 294 -16.58 13.86 -10.45
N VAL A 295 -16.88 12.60 -10.16
CA VAL A 295 -18.22 12.02 -10.34
C VAL A 295 -19.25 12.74 -9.47
N ASN A 296 -18.93 13.02 -8.20
CA ASN A 296 -19.81 13.77 -7.31
C ASN A 296 -20.12 15.16 -7.87
N LYS A 297 -19.09 15.91 -8.27
CA LYS A 297 -19.27 17.24 -8.87
C LYS A 297 -20.10 17.22 -10.14
N THR A 298 -19.91 16.23 -11.00
CA THR A 298 -20.70 16.09 -12.24
C THR A 298 -22.15 15.72 -11.91
N SER A 299 -22.37 14.80 -10.97
CA SER A 299 -23.70 14.40 -10.52
C SER A 299 -24.49 15.56 -9.92
N ASP A 300 -23.85 16.39 -9.07
CA ASP A 300 -24.51 17.55 -8.44
C ASP A 300 -24.92 18.59 -9.48
N LYS A 301 -24.05 18.84 -10.48
CA LYS A 301 -24.37 19.75 -11.59
C LYS A 301 -25.52 19.25 -12.45
N LEU A 302 -25.55 17.96 -12.77
CA LEU A 302 -26.64 17.36 -13.54
C LEU A 302 -27.98 17.47 -12.80
N LYS A 303 -27.96 17.23 -11.49
CA LYS A 303 -29.14 17.40 -10.64
C LYS A 303 -29.67 18.84 -10.66
N ASP A 304 -28.80 19.84 -10.47
CA ASP A 304 -29.18 21.26 -10.52
C ASP A 304 -29.78 21.66 -11.89
N ILE A 305 -29.21 21.16 -12.99
CA ILE A 305 -29.74 21.39 -14.35
C ILE A 305 -31.11 20.74 -14.51
N SER A 306 -31.27 19.49 -14.07
CA SER A 306 -32.52 18.74 -14.20
C SER A 306 -33.66 19.39 -13.42
N GLU A 307 -33.39 19.92 -12.22
CA GLU A 307 -34.38 20.62 -11.39
C GLU A 307 -34.88 21.89 -12.09
N LYS A 308 -33.95 22.77 -12.50
CA LYS A 308 -34.30 24.02 -13.19
C LYS A 308 -35.02 23.79 -14.52
N GLN A 309 -34.64 22.74 -15.26
CA GLN A 309 -35.32 22.38 -16.50
C GLN A 309 -36.77 21.91 -16.24
N SER A 310 -37.01 21.20 -15.13
CA SER A 310 -38.36 20.79 -14.75
C SER A 310 -39.24 21.99 -14.44
N ASP A 311 -38.74 22.93 -13.63
CA ASP A 311 -39.47 24.14 -13.25
C ASP A 311 -39.91 24.96 -14.48
N LEU A 312 -38.99 25.15 -15.43
CA LEU A 312 -39.28 25.89 -16.66
C LEU A 312 -40.22 25.14 -17.60
N LYS A 313 -40.16 23.80 -17.64
CA LYS A 313 -41.10 22.98 -18.41
C LYS A 313 -42.53 23.16 -17.89
N ASP A 314 -42.69 23.22 -16.57
CA ASP A 314 -44.00 23.42 -15.92
C ASP A 314 -44.53 24.84 -16.18
N GLU A 315 -43.66 25.85 -16.15
CA GLU A 315 -44.03 27.23 -16.49
C GLU A 315 -44.51 27.36 -17.94
N ILE A 316 -43.77 26.80 -18.91
CA ILE A 316 -44.19 26.80 -20.33
C ILE A 316 -45.54 26.10 -20.50
N ALA A 317 -45.74 24.95 -19.85
CA ALA A 317 -47.01 24.22 -19.92
C ALA A 317 -48.18 25.00 -19.30
N MET A 318 -47.93 25.80 -18.28
CA MET A 318 -48.92 26.72 -17.71
C MET A 318 -49.24 27.86 -18.69
N LEU A 319 -48.22 28.48 -19.29
CA LEU A 319 -48.39 29.58 -20.23
C LEU A 319 -49.11 29.14 -21.51
N GLN A 320 -48.80 27.96 -22.04
CA GLN A 320 -49.52 27.36 -23.17
C GLN A 320 -51.01 27.17 -22.87
N ARG A 321 -51.36 26.70 -21.67
CA ARG A 321 -52.77 26.57 -21.25
C ARG A 321 -53.47 27.93 -21.18
N LYS A 322 -52.81 28.94 -20.62
CA LYS A 322 -53.32 30.31 -20.54
C LYS A 322 -53.55 30.90 -21.94
N MET A 323 -52.61 30.66 -22.86
CA MET A 323 -52.71 31.10 -24.26
C MET A 323 -53.91 30.47 -24.96
N LEU A 324 -54.13 29.16 -24.79
CA LEU A 324 -55.29 28.46 -25.36
C LEU A 324 -56.62 29.04 -24.85
N MET A 325 -56.70 29.35 -23.55
CA MET A 325 -57.89 29.99 -22.96
C MET A 325 -58.12 31.39 -23.52
N ASN A 326 -57.07 32.21 -23.60
CA ASN A 326 -57.14 33.55 -24.17
C ASN A 326 -57.56 33.52 -25.66
N GLY A 327 -57.04 32.55 -26.43
CA GLY A 327 -57.40 32.35 -27.83
C GLY A 327 -58.88 31.98 -28.01
N ASN A 328 -59.40 31.07 -27.18
CA ASN A 328 -60.82 30.73 -27.17
C ASN A 328 -61.69 31.95 -26.81
N GLN A 329 -61.27 32.73 -25.81
CA GLN A 329 -61.99 33.92 -25.39
C GLN A 329 -61.98 35.02 -26.48
N ALA A 330 -60.85 35.20 -27.18
CA ALA A 330 -60.76 36.10 -28.32
C ALA A 330 -61.63 35.65 -29.51
N ALA A 331 -61.67 34.34 -29.78
CA ALA A 331 -62.55 33.78 -30.81
C ALA A 331 -64.04 33.99 -30.47
N HIS A 332 -64.44 33.80 -29.21
CA HIS A 332 -65.78 34.12 -28.74
C HIS A 332 -66.10 35.61 -28.88
N ALA A 333 -65.22 36.49 -28.41
CA ALA A 333 -65.40 37.94 -28.51
C ALA A 333 -65.50 38.41 -29.98
N LYS A 334 -64.72 37.80 -30.88
CA LYS A 334 -64.81 38.07 -32.32
C LYS A 334 -66.15 37.63 -32.89
N ALA A 335 -66.63 36.44 -32.56
CA ALA A 335 -67.93 35.95 -32.99
C ALA A 335 -69.08 36.86 -32.49
N ASP A 336 -69.01 37.30 -31.23
CA ASP A 336 -69.98 38.23 -30.64
C ASP A 336 -69.95 39.59 -31.36
N ALA A 337 -68.75 40.10 -31.68
CA ALA A 337 -68.59 41.36 -32.41
C ALA A 337 -69.11 41.27 -33.86
N GLU A 338 -68.83 40.17 -34.57
CA GLU A 338 -69.36 39.91 -35.92
C GLU A 338 -70.90 39.80 -35.89
N GLN A 339 -71.47 39.14 -34.88
CA GLN A 339 -72.91 39.07 -34.69
C GLN A 339 -73.52 40.46 -34.45
N ALA A 340 -72.93 41.26 -33.55
CA ALA A 340 -73.38 42.61 -33.27
C ALA A 340 -73.29 43.54 -34.49
N GLN A 341 -72.21 43.42 -35.28
CA GLN A 341 -72.04 44.16 -36.52
C GLN A 341 -73.13 43.82 -37.54
N ASN A 342 -73.43 42.53 -37.73
CA ASN A 342 -74.50 42.10 -38.64
C ASN A 342 -75.86 42.65 -38.19
N GLN A 343 -76.16 42.61 -36.88
CA GLN A 343 -77.40 43.20 -36.33
C GLN A 343 -77.48 44.71 -36.56
N ALA A 344 -76.38 45.44 -36.38
CA ALA A 344 -76.33 46.88 -36.63
C ALA A 344 -76.57 47.20 -38.12
N MET A 345 -75.95 46.45 -39.03
CA MET A 345 -76.16 46.60 -40.47
C MET A 345 -77.61 46.31 -40.90
N ASP A 346 -78.24 45.31 -40.30
CA ASP A 346 -79.66 45.03 -40.56
C ASP A 346 -80.57 46.15 -40.02
N THR A 347 -80.25 46.69 -38.85
CA THR A 347 -80.98 47.84 -38.26
C THR A 347 -80.84 49.09 -39.14
N ASP A 348 -79.65 49.38 -39.65
CA ASP A 348 -79.40 50.50 -40.56
C ASP A 348 -80.16 50.35 -41.88
N LYS A 349 -80.25 49.14 -42.45
CA LYS A 349 -81.08 48.87 -43.63
C LYS A 349 -82.55 49.15 -43.35
N VAL A 350 -83.07 48.70 -42.21
CA VAL A 350 -84.45 48.95 -41.79
C VAL A 350 -84.70 50.45 -41.62
N MET A 351 -83.76 51.18 -41.01
CA MET A 351 -83.85 52.63 -40.85
C MET A 351 -83.82 53.36 -42.19
N TYR A 352 -82.95 52.95 -43.12
CA TYR A 352 -82.86 53.52 -44.46
C TYR A 352 -84.16 53.31 -45.24
N PHE A 353 -84.74 52.11 -45.20
CA PHE A 353 -86.05 51.83 -45.80
C PHE A 353 -87.14 52.71 -45.19
N CYS A 354 -87.22 52.82 -43.86
CA CYS A 354 -88.15 53.74 -43.19
C CYS A 354 -87.98 55.19 -43.64
N HIS A 355 -86.74 55.66 -43.81
CA HIS A 355 -86.44 57.03 -44.24
C HIS A 355 -86.86 57.29 -45.70
N VAL A 356 -86.65 56.33 -46.60
CA VAL A 356 -87.10 56.38 -48.00
C VAL A 356 -88.64 56.39 -48.07
N PHE A 357 -89.31 55.51 -47.33
CA PHE A 357 -90.78 55.49 -47.25
C PHE A 357 -91.37 56.80 -46.71
N LYS A 358 -90.69 57.43 -45.74
CA LYS A 358 -91.09 58.74 -45.18
C LYS A 358 -90.92 59.89 -46.20
N LYS A 359 -89.89 59.85 -47.05
CA LYS A 359 -89.67 60.85 -48.12
C LYS A 359 -90.62 60.70 -49.32
N GLU A 360 -91.07 59.49 -49.63
CA GLU A 360 -92.00 59.25 -50.75
C GLU A 360 -93.49 59.48 -50.40
N ASN A 361 -93.83 59.92 -49.17
CA ASN A 361 -95.22 60.10 -48.72
C ASN A 361 -96.11 58.85 -48.88
N ARG A 362 -95.50 57.66 -48.90
CA ARG A 362 -96.20 56.37 -49.03
C ARG A 362 -96.25 55.61 -47.70
N CYS A 363 -96.61 56.27 -46.61
CA CYS A 363 -96.88 55.59 -45.34
C CYS A 363 -98.30 55.00 -45.35
N PRO A 364 -98.51 53.67 -45.30
CA PRO A 364 -99.80 53.10 -45.00
C PRO A 364 -99.97 53.11 -43.48
N SER A 365 -100.68 54.11 -42.97
CA SER A 365 -101.14 54.25 -41.58
C SER A 365 -100.09 54.51 -40.47
N HIS A 366 -100.45 55.43 -39.57
CA HIS A 366 -99.66 55.96 -38.45
C HIS A 366 -99.15 54.93 -37.41
N ARG A 367 -99.42 53.63 -37.55
CA ARG A 367 -99.07 52.61 -36.54
C ARG A 367 -97.68 51.98 -36.70
N PHE A 368 -97.05 52.06 -37.87
CA PHE A 368 -95.75 51.39 -38.10
C PHE A 368 -94.54 52.23 -37.66
N CYS A 369 -94.64 53.57 -37.63
CA CYS A 369 -93.51 54.43 -37.25
C CYS A 369 -93.35 54.65 -35.73
N ALA A 370 -94.33 54.26 -34.90
CA ALA A 370 -94.31 54.54 -33.45
C ALA A 370 -93.55 53.48 -32.61
N ILE A 371 -92.89 52.51 -33.25
CA ILE A 371 -92.20 51.40 -32.56
C ILE A 371 -90.67 51.64 -32.49
N PHE A 372 -90.15 52.67 -33.16
CA PHE A 372 -88.70 52.92 -33.28
C PHE A 372 -88.25 54.36 -32.87
N GLU A 373 -89.11 55.11 -32.18
CA GLU A 373 -88.69 56.22 -31.28
C GLU A 373 -88.65 55.69 -29.85
#